data_AF-A0A7K4AYY9-F1
#
_entry.id   AF-A0A7K4AYY9-F1
#
_cell.length_a   1.000
_cell.length_b   1.000
_cell.length_c   1.000
_cell.angle_alpha   90.00
_cell.angle_beta   90.00
_cell.angle_gamma   90.00
#
_symmetry.space_group_name_H-M   'P 1'
#
loop_
_entity.id
_entity.type
_entity.pdbx_description
1 polymer ?
#
loop_
_entity_poly.entity_id
_entity_poly.type
_entity_poly.pdbx_seq_one_letter_code
_entity_poly.pdbx_strand_id
1 'polypeptide(L)' 'MTIYIALDDTDMPESPGTGRLARELFILLEKRYPVFAITRHQLYVHPEIPYTSHNSAAVIHLHPFNDA' A
#
# COMPACT_ATOMS: atom_id res chain seq x y z
N MET A 1 -6.76 -0.78 18.46
CA MET A 1 -7.59 -0.82 17.24
C MET A 1 -6.66 -0.98 16.06
N THR A 2 -6.91 -1.96 15.19
CA THR A 2 -6.14 -2.14 13.96
C THR A 2 -6.79 -1.35 12.83
N ILE A 3 -6.00 -0.62 12.05
CA ILE A 3 -6.46 0.11 10.86
C ILE A 3 -5.66 -0.38 9.65
N TYR A 4 -6.37 -0.67 8.56
CA TYR A 4 -5.79 -1.02 7.27
C TYR A 4 -6.03 0.12 6.28
N ILE A 5 -4.95 0.63 5.68
CA ILE A 5 -5.01 1.68 4.66
C ILE A 5 -4.59 1.06 3.33
N ALA A 6 -5.55 0.92 2.40
CA ALA A 6 -5.30 0.35 1.08
C ALA A 6 -5.04 1.44 0.04
N LEU A 7 -4.07 1.20 -0.84
CA LEU A 7 -3.69 2.04 -1.97
C LEU A 7 -3.73 1.20 -3.25
N ASP A 8 -4.31 1.76 -4.30
CA ASP A 8 -4.42 1.14 -5.62
C ASP A 8 -4.46 2.22 -6.71
N ASP A 9 -4.11 1.85 -7.93
CA ASP A 9 -4.21 2.65 -9.16
C ASP A 9 -3.66 4.09 -9.06
N THR A 10 -2.46 4.24 -8.49
CA THR A 10 -1.83 5.56 -8.32
C THR A 10 -0.78 5.89 -9.39
N ASP A 11 -0.56 4.96 -10.31
CA ASP A 11 0.55 4.98 -11.26
C ASP A 11 0.18 5.87 -12.46
N MET A 12 0.95 6.95 -12.67
CA MET A 12 0.89 7.81 -13.85
C MET A 12 2.29 7.86 -14.47
N PRO A 13 2.45 8.18 -15.78
CA PRO A 13 3.74 8.17 -16.46
C PRO A 13 4.85 8.99 -15.77
N GLU A 14 4.47 10.04 -15.03
CA GLU A 14 5.39 10.93 -14.32
C GLU A 14 5.31 10.80 -12.79
N SER A 15 4.49 9.87 -12.27
CA SER A 15 4.32 9.69 -10.82
C SER A 15 5.03 8.44 -10.30
N PRO A 16 5.41 8.43 -9.00
CA PRO A 16 5.77 7.21 -8.30
C PRO A 16 4.63 6.18 -8.34
N GLY A 17 4.97 4.92 -8.59
CA GLY A 17 3.98 3.85 -8.54
C GLY A 17 3.48 3.54 -7.11
N THR A 18 2.42 2.74 -7.02
CA THR A 18 1.63 2.41 -5.81
C THR A 18 2.50 1.92 -4.67
N GLY A 19 3.46 1.03 -4.98
CA GLY A 19 4.38 0.51 -3.97
C GLY A 19 5.34 1.57 -3.42
N ARG A 20 5.72 2.59 -4.21
CA ARG A 20 6.59 3.68 -3.74
C ARG A 20 5.79 4.67 -2.89
N LEU A 21 4.58 5.04 -3.32
CA LEU A 21 3.69 5.88 -2.51
C LEU A 21 3.33 5.23 -1.17
N ALA A 22 3.08 3.92 -1.15
CA ALA A 22 2.82 3.21 0.11
C ALA A 22 4.01 3.30 1.08
N ARG A 23 5.26 3.24 0.59
CA ARG A 23 6.47 3.39 1.42
C ARG A 23 6.66 4.83 1.90
N GLU A 24 6.40 5.82 1.05
CA GLU A 24 6.47 7.22 1.44
C GLU A 24 5.41 7.56 2.49
N LEU A 25 4.19 7.04 2.34
CA LEU A 25 3.13 7.19 3.33
C LEU A 25 3.43 6.44 4.63
N PHE A 26 4.04 5.25 4.57
CA PHE A 26 4.52 4.53 5.75
C PHE A 26 5.48 5.39 6.58
N ILE A 27 6.49 6.00 5.93
CA ILE A 27 7.47 6.89 6.60
C ILE A 27 6.80 8.14 7.21
N LEU A 28 5.72 8.63 6.61
CA LEU A 28 4.95 9.73 7.17
C LEU A 28 4.11 9.30 8.38
N LEU A 29 3.48 8.13 8.32
CA LEU A 29 2.62 7.60 9.37
C LEU A 29 3.42 7.17 10.61
N GLU A 30 4.59 6.55 10.44
CA GLU A 30 5.42 6.06 11.56
C GLU A 30 5.90 7.16 12.50
N LYS A 31 5.89 8.42 12.04
CA LYS A 31 6.19 9.59 12.87
C LYS A 31 5.14 9.88 13.94
N ARG A 32 3.93 9.33 13.82
CA ARG A 32 2.78 9.63 14.69
C ARG A 32 2.01 8.40 15.15
N TYR A 33 2.10 7.30 14.43
CA TYR A 33 1.31 6.11 14.67
C TYR A 33 2.18 4.85 14.62
N PRO A 34 1.83 3.79 15.37
CA PRO A 34 2.47 2.49 15.25
C PRO A 34 2.13 1.84 13.91
N VAL A 35 3.06 1.90 12.97
CA VAL A 35 2.97 1.20 11.68
C VAL A 35 3.72 -0.12 11.78
N PHE A 36 3.07 -1.21 11.39
CA PHE A 36 3.61 -2.57 11.49
C PHE A 36 4.27 -3.03 10.20
N ALA A 37 3.55 -2.95 9.09
CA ALA A 37 4.00 -3.52 7.82
C ALA A 37 3.28 -2.90 6.61
N ILE A 38 3.84 -3.15 5.42
CA ILE A 38 3.16 -3.01 4.13
C ILE A 38 3.04 -4.41 3.53
N THR A 39 1.84 -4.78 3.12
CA THR A 39 1.61 -6.01 2.32
C THR A 39 1.27 -5.64 0.89
N ARG A 40 1.87 -6.35 -0.08
CA ARG A 40 1.48 -6.28 -1.50
C ARG A 40 0.46 -7.37 -1.81
N HIS A 41 -0.67 -6.99 -2.39
CA HIS A 41 -1.75 -7.90 -2.77
C HIS A 41 -1.75 -8.03 -4.29
N GLN A 42 -1.46 -9.23 -4.79
CA GLN A 42 -1.56 -9.52 -6.21
C GLN A 42 -3.04 -9.66 -6.57
N LEU A 43 -3.54 -8.78 -7.44
CA LEU A 43 -4.93 -8.82 -7.88
C LEU A 43 -5.10 -9.78 -9.06
N TYR A 44 -6.33 -10.25 -9.25
CA TYR A 44 -6.68 -11.10 -10.37
C TYR A 44 -6.49 -10.36 -11.70
N VAL A 45 -5.80 -10.99 -12.65
CA VAL A 45 -5.57 -10.42 -13.99
C VAL A 45 -6.62 -11.02 -14.93
N HIS A 46 -7.64 -10.22 -15.25
CA HIS A 46 -8.64 -10.61 -16.24
C HIS A 46 -8.10 -10.35 -17.66
N PRO A 47 -8.16 -11.30 -18.61
CA PRO A 47 -7.59 -11.14 -19.95
C PRO A 47 -8.15 -9.96 -20.75
N GLU A 48 -9.38 -9.55 -20.46
CA GLU A 48 -10.06 -8.46 -21.18
C GLU A 48 -9.91 -7.07 -20.53
N ILE A 49 -9.25 -6.98 -19.37
CA ILE A 49 -9.06 -5.70 -18.67
C ILE A 49 -7.60 -5.26 -18.85
N PRO A 50 -7.34 -4.18 -19.62
CA PRO A 50 -6.01 -3.61 -19.71
C PRO A 50 -5.53 -3.12 -18.34
N TYR A 51 -4.28 -3.39 -18.00
CA TYR A 51 -3.61 -2.86 -16.82
C TYR A 51 -2.23 -2.35 -17.21
N THR A 52 -1.58 -1.63 -16.30
CA THR A 52 -0.22 -1.11 -16.49
C THR A 52 0.81 -2.23 -16.33
N SER A 53 1.84 -2.05 -15.49
CA SER A 53 2.91 -3.03 -15.30
C SER A 53 2.49 -4.18 -14.38
N HIS A 54 1.77 -3.88 -13.30
CA HIS A 54 1.39 -4.85 -12.29
C HIS A 54 0.00 -4.55 -11.74
N ASN A 55 -0.93 -5.49 -11.90
CA ASN A 55 -2.22 -5.39 -11.23
C ASN A 55 -2.08 -5.77 -9.74
N SER A 56 -1.77 -4.79 -8.89
CA SER A 56 -1.55 -5.02 -7.46
C SER A 56 -1.84 -3.80 -6.62
N ALA A 57 -2.42 -4.05 -5.44
CA ALA A 57 -2.61 -3.05 -4.40
C ALA A 57 -1.55 -3.17 -3.30
N ALA A 58 -1.35 -2.08 -2.56
CA ALA A 58 -0.56 -2.05 -1.33
C ALA A 58 -1.45 -1.75 -0.13
N VAL A 59 -1.21 -2.40 1.01
CA VAL A 59 -1.95 -2.16 2.25
C VAL A 59 -0.96 -1.87 3.37
N ILE A 60 -1.15 -0.74 4.05
CA ILE A 60 -0.40 -0.34 5.24
C ILE A 60 -1.17 -0.79 6.48
N HIS A 61 -0.47 -1.43 7.41
CA HIS A 61 -1.02 -2.02 8.61
C HIS A 61 -0.65 -1.13 9.81
N LEU A 62 -1.64 -0.45 10.38
CA LEU A 62 -1.51 0.29 11.64
C LEU A 62 -2.03 -0.60 12.76
N HIS A 63 -1.13 -1.16 13.55
CA HIS A 63 -1.48 -1.95 14.73
C HIS A 63 -1.13 -1.15 15.96
N PRO A 64 -1.91 -1.19 17.05
CA PRO A 64 -1.43 -0.63 18.32
C PRO A 64 -0.06 -1.25 18.65
N PHE A 65 0.82 -0.49 19.30
CA PHE A 65 2.00 -1.11 19.92
C PHE A 65 1.46 -2.21 20.84
N ASN A 66 1.76 -3.46 20.52
CA ASN A 66 1.60 -4.51 21.51
C ASN A 66 2.74 -4.25 22.49
N ASP A 67 2.39 -3.82 23.70
CA ASP A 67 3.29 -3.89 24.84
C ASP A 67 3.59 -5.39 25.05
N ALA A 68 4.65 -5.86 24.40
CA ALA A 68 5.28 -7.15 24.66
C ALA A 68 6.51 -6.91 25.54
#